data_AF-A0A7Y5HI99-F1
#
_entry.id   AF-A0A7Y5HI99-F1
#
_cell.length_a   1.000
_cell.length_b   1.000
_cell.length_c   1.000
_cell.angle_alpha   90.00
_cell.angle_beta   90.00
_cell.angle_gamma   90.00
#
_symmetry.space_group_name_H-M   'P 1'
#
loop_
_entity.id
_entity.type
_entity.pdbx_description
1 polymer ?
#
loop_
_entity_poly.entity_id
_entity_poly.type
_entity_poly.pdbx_seq_one_letter_code
_entity_poly.pdbx_strand_id
1 'polypeptide(L)'
;MLAHARSGIAWLHSRVALKPATALRECLAEGYGPARLRADLLAGVIVGIIALPLSMALAVASGVPPQYGLYTAIVAGLVTPLLGGSRTQVTGPTAAFVVLLAPVASRYGIAGLALATLMAGAVLVAMGALRLGRLIEFIPFPVTTGFTAGIAVVIAVLQVKDFLGLTVERMPEHFAERVGALCRALPTARWQEAAVGAFTLAVLLGWTRVTRRVPAALVA
;
A
#
# COMPACT_ATOMS: atom_id res chain seq x y z
N MET A 1 31.13 8.99 21.47
CA MET A 1 30.74 9.75 20.26
C MET A 1 31.76 9.66 19.11
N LEU A 2 32.62 8.61 19.05
CA LEU A 2 33.57 8.39 17.93
C LEU A 2 33.61 6.93 17.42
N ALA A 3 32.74 6.04 17.90
CA ALA A 3 32.70 4.64 17.48
C ALA A 3 31.61 4.32 16.42
N HIS A 4 30.69 5.25 16.14
CA HIS A 4 29.58 5.06 15.18
C HIS A 4 29.88 5.54 13.74
N ALA A 5 31.05 6.14 13.49
CA ALA A 5 31.39 6.68 12.18
C ALA A 5 32.15 5.70 11.26
N ARG A 6 32.62 4.56 11.78
CA ARG A 6 33.44 3.59 11.02
C ARG A 6 32.65 2.45 10.37
N SER A 7 31.35 2.31 10.63
CA SER A 7 30.50 1.25 10.07
C SER A 7 29.84 1.61 8.74
N GLY A 8 29.89 2.87 8.30
CA GLY A 8 29.22 3.33 7.08
C GLY A 8 29.86 2.91 5.75
N ILE A 9 31.11 2.45 5.75
CA ILE A 9 31.87 2.17 4.50
C ILE A 9 32.03 0.66 4.24
N ALA A 10 31.86 -0.21 5.25
CA ALA A 10 32.08 -1.65 5.11
C ALA A 10 31.10 -2.34 4.13
N TRP A 11 29.91 -1.77 3.91
CA TRP A 11 28.90 -2.31 2.98
C TRP A 11 29.18 -2.03 1.49
N LEU A 12 30.01 -1.03 1.16
CA LEU A 12 30.33 -0.73 -0.24
C LEU A 12 31.14 -1.85 -0.91
N HIS A 13 31.89 -2.64 -0.11
CA HIS A 13 32.72 -3.74 -0.59
C HIS A 13 32.10 -5.13 -0.42
N SER A 14 30.98 -5.26 0.30
CA SER A 14 30.30 -6.55 0.42
C SER A 14 29.62 -6.86 -0.92
N ARG A 15 30.29 -7.67 -1.75
CA ARG A 15 29.76 -8.28 -2.98
C ARG A 15 28.65 -9.30 -2.68
N VAL A 16 27.75 -9.02 -1.76
CA VAL A 16 26.58 -9.87 -1.54
C VAL A 16 25.63 -9.60 -2.70
N ALA A 17 25.78 -10.39 -3.76
CA ALA A 17 24.71 -10.57 -4.71
C ALA A 17 23.51 -11.07 -3.90
N LEU A 18 22.50 -10.20 -3.70
CA LEU A 18 21.25 -10.59 -3.05
C LEU A 18 20.67 -11.74 -3.87
N LYS A 19 20.76 -12.95 -3.33
CA LYS A 19 20.19 -14.13 -3.95
C LYS A 19 18.67 -14.03 -3.81
N PRO A 20 17.89 -14.47 -4.80
CA PRO A 20 16.44 -14.52 -4.63
C PRO A 20 16.10 -15.35 -3.38
N ALA A 21 15.07 -14.92 -2.65
CA ALA A 21 14.62 -15.52 -1.40
C ALA A 21 15.61 -15.38 -0.24
N THR A 22 16.34 -14.25 -0.12
CA THR A 22 17.36 -14.07 0.94
C THR A 22 16.74 -14.25 2.33
N ALA A 23 15.61 -13.59 2.60
CA ALA A 23 14.94 -13.68 3.91
C ALA A 23 14.46 -15.11 4.23
N LEU A 24 13.92 -15.82 3.25
CA LEU A 24 13.48 -17.20 3.42
C LEU A 24 14.65 -18.14 3.72
N ARG A 25 15.77 -17.99 2.99
CA ARG A 25 16.99 -18.78 3.19
C ARG A 25 17.57 -18.56 4.59
N GLU A 26 17.60 -17.31 5.05
CA GLU A 26 18.08 -16.95 6.40
C GLU A 26 17.17 -17.53 7.48
N CYS A 27 15.84 -17.44 7.33
CA CYS A 27 14.87 -18.10 8.23
C CYS A 27 15.07 -19.60 8.35
N LEU A 28 15.31 -20.29 7.23
CA LEU A 28 15.54 -21.73 7.24
C LEU A 28 16.90 -22.08 7.85
N ALA A 29 17.93 -21.28 7.59
CA ALA A 29 19.28 -21.47 8.14
C ALA A 29 19.34 -21.27 9.67
N GLU A 30 18.58 -20.32 10.20
CA GLU A 30 18.49 -20.06 11.65
C GLU A 30 17.65 -21.09 12.42
N GLY A 31 17.03 -22.03 11.73
CA GLY A 31 16.09 -22.99 12.32
C GLY A 31 14.68 -22.43 12.43
N TYR A 32 13.75 -23.08 11.74
CA TYR A 32 12.33 -22.73 11.74
C TYR A 32 11.51 -23.76 12.52
N GLY A 33 11.22 -23.45 13.78
CA GLY A 33 10.51 -24.35 14.68
C GLY A 33 8.97 -24.25 14.59
N PRO A 34 8.24 -25.24 15.12
CA PRO A 34 6.78 -25.28 15.09
C PRO A 34 6.12 -24.10 15.84
N ALA A 35 6.79 -23.53 16.85
CA ALA A 35 6.32 -22.34 17.55
C ALA A 35 6.32 -21.10 16.65
N ARG A 36 7.36 -20.91 15.83
CA ARG A 36 7.44 -19.82 14.84
C ARG A 36 6.42 -20.00 13.73
N LEU A 37 6.26 -21.23 13.23
CA LEU A 37 5.21 -21.55 12.24
C LEU A 37 3.81 -21.17 12.73
N ARG A 38 3.48 -21.52 13.98
CA ARG A 38 2.17 -21.15 14.57
C ARG A 38 2.00 -19.64 14.68
N ALA A 39 3.04 -18.92 15.10
CA ALA A 39 3.00 -17.46 15.21
C ALA A 39 2.84 -16.79 13.84
N ASP A 40 3.60 -17.22 12.83
CA ASP A 40 3.55 -16.67 11.46
C ASP A 40 2.23 -17.01 10.77
N LEU A 41 1.67 -18.20 11.01
CA LEU A 41 0.36 -18.59 10.49
C LEU A 41 -0.75 -17.71 11.08
N LEU A 42 -0.74 -17.49 12.40
CA LEU A 42 -1.71 -16.61 13.05
C LEU A 42 -1.58 -15.16 12.55
N ALA A 43 -0.33 -14.66 12.43
CA ALA A 43 -0.07 -13.33 11.89
C ALA A 43 -0.54 -13.21 10.43
N GLY A 44 -0.24 -14.20 9.59
CA GLY A 44 -0.65 -14.26 8.20
C GLY A 44 -2.17 -14.28 8.02
N VAL A 45 -2.89 -15.03 8.86
CA VAL A 45 -4.35 -15.03 8.88
C VAL A 45 -4.91 -13.65 9.25
N ILE A 46 -4.41 -13.03 10.32
CA ILE A 46 -4.87 -11.70 10.74
C ILE A 46 -4.61 -10.65 9.64
N VAL A 47 -3.38 -10.63 9.10
CA VAL A 47 -3.00 -9.72 8.02
C VAL A 47 -3.85 -9.96 6.78
N GLY A 48 -4.09 -11.23 6.43
CA GLY A 48 -4.93 -11.61 5.29
C GLY A 48 -6.36 -11.10 5.43
N ILE A 49 -6.99 -11.30 6.60
CA ILE A 49 -8.35 -10.81 6.86
C ILE A 49 -8.43 -9.28 6.73
N ILE A 50 -7.43 -8.53 7.21
CA ILE A 50 -7.38 -7.06 7.05
C ILE A 50 -7.16 -6.66 5.59
N ALA A 51 -6.35 -7.42 4.85
CA ALA A 51 -5.98 -7.10 3.48
C ALA A 51 -7.13 -7.29 2.48
N LEU A 52 -8.08 -8.20 2.76
CA LEU A 52 -9.24 -8.48 1.90
C LEU A 52 -10.10 -7.23 1.61
N PRO A 53 -10.69 -6.56 2.62
CA PRO A 53 -11.54 -5.38 2.37
C PRO A 53 -10.72 -4.21 1.80
N LEU A 54 -9.48 -4.01 2.28
CA LEU A 54 -8.60 -2.96 1.78
C LEU A 54 -8.32 -3.12 0.28
N SER A 55 -8.00 -4.34 -0.15
CA SER A 55 -7.68 -4.61 -1.56
C SER A 55 -8.88 -4.41 -2.49
N MET A 56 -10.07 -4.80 -2.04
CA MET A 56 -11.32 -4.57 -2.77
C MET A 56 -11.64 -3.07 -2.88
N ALA A 57 -11.51 -2.34 -1.78
CA ALA A 57 -11.76 -0.90 -1.75
C ALA A 57 -10.80 -0.14 -2.68
N LEU A 58 -9.52 -0.47 -2.69
CA LEU A 58 -8.52 0.16 -3.55
C LEU A 58 -8.71 -0.16 -5.04
N ALA A 59 -9.21 -1.36 -5.37
CA ALA A 59 -9.58 -1.72 -6.73
C ALA A 59 -10.77 -0.87 -7.23
N VAL A 60 -11.83 -0.76 -6.43
CA VAL A 60 -13.00 0.09 -6.75
C VAL A 60 -12.58 1.56 -6.89
N ALA A 61 -11.74 2.06 -5.98
CA ALA A 61 -11.20 3.42 -6.07
C ALA A 61 -10.33 3.64 -7.31
N SER A 62 -9.70 2.59 -7.85
CA SER A 62 -8.93 2.64 -9.10
C SER A 62 -9.81 2.49 -10.35
N GLY A 63 -11.13 2.38 -10.21
CA GLY A 63 -12.06 2.25 -11.33
C GLY A 63 -12.13 0.85 -11.93
N VAL A 64 -11.70 -0.19 -11.21
CA VAL A 64 -11.78 -1.58 -11.64
C VAL A 64 -12.63 -2.44 -10.70
N PRO A 65 -13.22 -3.56 -11.18
CA PRO A 65 -13.96 -4.48 -10.32
C PRO A 65 -13.17 -4.99 -9.11
N PRO A 66 -13.82 -5.20 -7.95
CA PRO A 66 -13.15 -5.53 -6.69
C PRO A 66 -12.33 -6.82 -6.73
N GLN A 67 -12.74 -7.81 -7.55
CA GLN A 67 -12.00 -9.07 -7.69
C GLN A 67 -10.55 -8.86 -8.17
N TYR A 68 -10.25 -7.81 -8.94
CA TYR A 68 -8.90 -7.56 -9.41
C TYR A 68 -7.95 -7.17 -8.27
N GLY A 69 -8.45 -6.42 -7.27
CA GLY A 69 -7.68 -6.11 -6.06
C GLY A 69 -7.32 -7.37 -5.26
N LEU A 70 -8.29 -8.29 -5.13
CA LEU A 70 -8.08 -9.57 -4.47
C LEU A 70 -7.03 -10.42 -5.20
N TYR A 71 -7.12 -10.53 -6.53
CA TYR A 71 -6.14 -11.29 -7.32
C TYR A 71 -4.74 -10.72 -7.15
N THR A 72 -4.58 -9.38 -7.22
CA THR A 72 -3.29 -8.74 -7.00
C THR A 72 -2.75 -8.99 -5.59
N ALA A 73 -3.59 -8.90 -4.56
CA ALA A 73 -3.17 -9.14 -3.18
C ALA A 73 -2.74 -10.59 -2.94
N ILE A 74 -3.46 -11.57 -3.49
CA ILE A 74 -3.11 -13.00 -3.39
C ILE A 74 -1.77 -13.26 -4.08
N VAL A 75 -1.62 -12.80 -5.33
CA VAL A 75 -0.39 -13.03 -6.11
C VAL A 75 0.80 -12.34 -5.45
N ALA A 76 0.67 -11.08 -5.05
CA ALA A 76 1.74 -10.35 -4.36
C ALA A 76 2.10 -10.99 -3.01
N GLY A 77 1.08 -11.38 -2.22
CA GLY A 77 1.25 -12.02 -0.92
C GLY A 77 1.93 -13.40 -0.99
N LEU A 78 1.87 -14.09 -2.12
CA LEU A 78 2.57 -15.37 -2.34
C LEU A 78 3.95 -15.16 -2.96
N VAL A 79 4.06 -14.37 -4.03
CA VAL A 79 5.29 -14.27 -4.82
C VAL A 79 6.35 -13.42 -4.10
N THR A 80 5.96 -12.31 -3.47
CA THR A 80 6.91 -11.38 -2.86
C THR A 80 7.67 -11.97 -1.66
N PRO A 81 7.06 -12.68 -0.69
CA PRO A 81 7.83 -13.29 0.40
C PRO A 81 8.75 -14.42 -0.07
N LEU A 82 8.39 -15.12 -1.16
CA LEU A 82 9.23 -16.17 -1.74
C LEU A 82 10.47 -15.61 -2.46
N LEU A 83 10.39 -14.42 -3.06
CA LEU A 83 11.50 -13.82 -3.81
C LEU A 83 12.21 -12.70 -3.05
N GLY A 84 11.57 -12.14 -2.02
CA GLY A 84 11.96 -10.93 -1.32
C GLY A 84 13.12 -11.06 -0.34
N GLY A 85 13.55 -9.91 0.17
CA GLY A 85 14.65 -9.76 1.13
C GLY A 85 14.21 -9.39 2.55
N SER A 86 12.91 -9.24 2.82
CA SER A 86 12.40 -8.87 4.14
C SER A 86 11.56 -9.97 4.78
N ARG A 87 11.76 -10.18 6.10
CA ARG A 87 11.09 -11.23 6.89
C ARG A 87 9.66 -10.89 7.26
N THR A 88 9.32 -9.60 7.31
CA THR A 88 8.03 -9.11 7.85
C THR A 88 7.32 -8.16 6.89
N GLN A 89 7.76 -8.07 5.64
CA GLN A 89 7.13 -7.22 4.64
C GLN A 89 5.88 -7.89 4.08
N VAL A 90 4.76 -7.16 4.12
CA VAL A 90 3.51 -7.53 3.47
C VAL A 90 3.38 -6.71 2.19
N THR A 91 3.07 -7.36 1.09
CA THR A 91 2.92 -6.71 -0.23
C THR A 91 1.49 -6.85 -0.71
N GLY A 92 0.93 -5.75 -1.20
CA GLY A 92 -0.44 -5.70 -1.72
C GLY A 92 -0.71 -4.37 -2.43
N PRO A 93 -1.94 -4.16 -2.91
CA PRO A 93 -2.33 -2.89 -3.51
C PRO A 93 -2.15 -1.76 -2.51
N THR A 94 -1.58 -0.63 -2.96
CA THR A 94 -1.29 0.54 -2.11
C THR A 94 -2.16 1.71 -2.54
N ALA A 95 -2.77 2.39 -1.57
CA ALA A 95 -3.62 3.56 -1.82
C ALA A 95 -2.95 4.67 -2.64
N ALA A 96 -1.64 4.85 -2.48
CA ALA A 96 -0.85 5.81 -3.26
C ALA A 96 -0.95 5.60 -4.78
N PHE A 97 -1.00 4.35 -5.23
CA PHE A 97 -1.04 4.02 -6.65
C PHE A 97 -2.42 4.22 -7.27
N VAL A 98 -3.50 4.28 -6.48
CA VAL A 98 -4.86 4.50 -6.99
C VAL A 98 -4.93 5.75 -7.87
N VAL A 99 -4.25 6.82 -7.45
CA VAL A 99 -4.21 8.10 -8.16
C VAL A 99 -3.55 7.98 -9.54
N LEU A 100 -2.58 7.07 -9.68
CA LEU A 100 -1.89 6.80 -10.94
C LEU A 100 -2.65 5.79 -11.80
N LEU A 101 -3.28 4.79 -11.17
CA LEU A 101 -3.96 3.70 -11.86
C LEU A 101 -5.35 4.10 -12.37
N ALA A 102 -6.10 4.94 -11.64
CA ALA A 102 -7.45 5.35 -12.03
C ALA A 102 -7.51 6.06 -13.40
N PRO A 103 -6.62 7.02 -13.73
CA PRO A 103 -6.57 7.61 -15.07
C PRO A 103 -6.17 6.61 -16.16
N VAL A 104 -5.28 5.67 -15.86
CA VAL A 104 -4.86 4.62 -16.81
C VAL A 104 -6.03 3.68 -17.09
N ALA A 105 -6.75 3.26 -16.06
CA ALA A 105 -7.93 2.41 -16.17
C ALA A 105 -9.06 3.10 -16.94
N SER A 106 -9.30 4.40 -16.70
CA SER A 106 -10.35 5.15 -17.40
C SER A 106 -10.02 5.39 -18.88
N ARG A 107 -8.75 5.63 -19.22
CA ARG A 107 -8.32 5.95 -20.58
C ARG A 107 -8.02 4.72 -21.45
N TYR A 108 -7.47 3.66 -20.86
CA TYR A 108 -7.00 2.47 -21.60
C TYR A 108 -7.67 1.16 -21.18
N GLY A 109 -8.60 1.21 -20.22
CA GLY A 109 -9.30 0.04 -19.72
C GLY A 109 -8.40 -0.94 -18.97
N ILE A 110 -8.96 -2.12 -18.68
CA ILE A 110 -8.26 -3.18 -17.93
C ILE A 110 -7.07 -3.73 -18.72
N ALA A 111 -7.17 -3.86 -20.04
CA ALA A 111 -6.08 -4.32 -20.88
C ALA A 111 -4.88 -3.36 -20.85
N GLY A 112 -5.12 -2.05 -20.95
CA GLY A 112 -4.07 -1.04 -20.83
C GLY A 112 -3.45 -1.00 -19.44
N LEU A 113 -4.28 -1.16 -18.39
CA LEU A 113 -3.80 -1.27 -17.01
C LEU A 113 -2.88 -2.49 -16.81
N ALA A 114 -3.27 -3.65 -17.34
CA ALA A 114 -2.47 -4.88 -17.29
C ALA A 114 -1.15 -4.74 -18.04
N LEU A 115 -1.16 -4.11 -19.22
CA LEU A 115 0.07 -3.86 -19.98
C LEU A 115 1.00 -2.87 -19.24
N ALA A 116 0.45 -1.77 -18.73
CA ALA A 116 1.22 -0.77 -17.99
C ALA A 116 1.86 -1.37 -16.72
N THR A 117 1.12 -2.20 -15.99
CA THR A 117 1.63 -2.89 -14.80
C THR A 117 2.68 -3.95 -15.15
N LEU A 118 2.51 -4.69 -16.26
CA LEU A 118 3.53 -5.61 -16.77
C LEU A 118 4.82 -4.86 -17.16
N MET A 119 4.72 -3.73 -17.86
CA MET A 119 5.86 -2.88 -18.21
C MET A 119 6.56 -2.34 -16.97
N ALA A 120 5.80 -1.84 -15.98
CA ALA A 120 6.35 -1.38 -14.71
C ALA A 120 7.08 -2.53 -13.98
N GLY A 121 6.51 -3.74 -13.97
CA GLY A 121 7.16 -4.93 -13.41
C GLY A 121 8.47 -5.28 -14.12
N ALA A 122 8.49 -5.26 -15.45
CA ALA A 122 9.71 -5.50 -16.23
C ALA A 122 10.80 -4.46 -15.94
N VAL A 123 10.42 -3.18 -15.85
CA VAL A 123 11.34 -2.11 -15.45
C VAL A 123 11.87 -2.33 -14.03
N LEU A 124 11.02 -2.69 -13.07
CA LEU A 124 11.44 -2.99 -11.69
C LEU A 124 12.40 -4.19 -11.63
N VAL A 125 12.16 -5.25 -12.40
CA VAL A 125 13.06 -6.40 -12.51
C VAL A 125 14.40 -5.99 -13.12
N ALA A 126 14.40 -5.20 -14.19
CA ALA A 126 15.61 -4.67 -14.81
C ALA A 126 16.40 -3.78 -13.83
N MET A 127 15.72 -2.89 -13.10
CA MET A 127 16.34 -2.06 -12.05
C MET A 127 16.94 -2.92 -10.92
N GLY A 128 16.26 -4.00 -10.52
CA GLY A 128 16.75 -4.97 -9.56
C GLY A 128 18.01 -5.69 -10.05
N ALA A 129 18.01 -6.15 -11.31
CA ALA A 129 19.16 -6.80 -11.95
C ALA A 129 20.37 -5.86 -12.05
N LEU A 130 20.13 -4.58 -12.37
CA LEU A 130 21.15 -3.52 -12.40
C LEU A 130 21.56 -3.02 -11.00
N ARG A 131 20.95 -3.56 -9.93
CA ARG A 131 21.18 -3.17 -8.52
C ARG A 131 20.94 -1.69 -8.26
N LEU A 132 20.00 -1.09 -8.99
CA LEU A 132 19.61 0.30 -8.84
C LEU A 132 18.85 0.55 -7.54
N GLY A 133 18.45 -0.50 -6.81
CA GLY A 133 17.88 -0.36 -5.46
C GLY A 133 18.80 0.36 -4.47
N ARG A 134 20.14 0.29 -4.66
CA ARG A 134 21.10 1.07 -3.84
C ARG A 134 20.93 2.58 -4.02
N LEU A 135 20.36 3.04 -5.13
CA LEU A 135 20.13 4.48 -5.33
C LEU A 135 19.05 5.04 -4.40
N ILE A 136 18.17 4.18 -3.88
CA ILE A 136 17.12 4.58 -2.93
C ILE A 136 17.75 5.16 -1.66
N GLU A 137 18.94 4.71 -1.26
CA GLU A 137 19.67 5.23 -0.09
C GLU A 137 20.09 6.69 -0.24
N PHE A 138 20.18 7.22 -1.47
CA PHE A 138 20.52 8.63 -1.73
C PHE A 138 19.31 9.56 -1.71
N ILE A 139 18.07 9.04 -1.56
CA ILE A 139 16.88 9.90 -1.51
C ILE A 139 16.86 10.63 -0.16
N PRO A 140 16.89 11.97 -0.14
CA PRO A 140 16.90 12.72 1.12
C PRO A 140 15.65 12.47 1.96
N PHE A 141 15.80 12.47 3.29
CA PHE A 141 14.68 12.34 4.23
C PHE A 141 13.54 13.38 4.00
N PRO A 142 13.83 14.65 3.65
CA PRO A 142 12.76 15.60 3.31
C PRO A 142 11.92 15.19 2.11
N VAL A 143 12.52 14.52 1.11
CA VAL A 143 11.81 14.09 -0.11
C VAL A 143 10.86 12.94 0.20
N THR A 144 11.32 11.95 0.96
CA THR A 144 10.48 10.82 1.36
C THR A 144 9.33 11.27 2.25
N THR A 145 9.61 12.12 3.24
CA THR A 145 8.59 12.68 4.14
C THR A 145 7.58 13.53 3.39
N GLY A 146 8.04 14.41 2.48
CA GLY A 146 7.17 15.24 1.65
C GLY A 146 6.29 14.42 0.70
N PHE A 147 6.85 13.37 0.07
CA PHE A 147 6.09 12.47 -0.79
C PHE A 147 5.02 11.71 -0.01
N THR A 148 5.35 11.16 1.16
CA THR A 148 4.39 10.47 2.04
C THR A 148 3.30 11.41 2.54
N ALA A 149 3.64 12.63 2.96
CA ALA A 149 2.67 13.65 3.35
C ALA A 149 1.75 14.05 2.18
N GLY A 150 2.31 14.21 0.98
CA GLY A 150 1.55 14.48 -0.23
C GLY A 150 0.54 13.38 -0.54
N ILE A 151 0.96 12.11 -0.49
CA ILE A 151 0.06 10.96 -0.65
C ILE A 151 -1.05 10.99 0.41
N ALA A 152 -0.72 11.26 1.68
CA ALA A 152 -1.69 11.31 2.76
C ALA A 152 -2.76 12.39 2.50
N VAL A 153 -2.36 13.58 2.05
CA VAL A 153 -3.28 14.66 1.66
C VAL A 153 -4.16 14.24 0.49
N VAL A 154 -3.59 13.63 -0.55
CA VAL A 154 -4.36 13.18 -1.72
C VAL A 154 -5.39 12.12 -1.33
N ILE A 155 -5.00 11.14 -0.51
CA ILE A 155 -5.93 10.13 0.00
C ILE A 155 -7.04 10.79 0.82
N ALA A 156 -6.70 11.69 1.76
CA ALA A 156 -7.67 12.39 2.58
C ALA A 156 -8.69 13.15 1.73
N VAL A 157 -8.24 13.89 0.72
CA VAL A 157 -9.11 14.63 -0.22
C VAL A 157 -10.02 13.68 -1.01
N LEU A 158 -9.49 12.55 -1.48
CA LEU A 158 -10.32 11.57 -2.21
C LEU A 158 -11.41 10.94 -1.34
N GLN A 159 -11.15 10.76 -0.04
CA GLN A 159 -12.14 10.22 0.89
C GLN A 159 -13.26 11.21 1.25
N VAL A 160 -13.07 12.53 1.08
CA VAL A 160 -14.10 13.54 1.37
C VAL A 160 -15.39 13.29 0.59
N LYS A 161 -15.28 12.85 -0.67
CA LYS A 161 -16.44 12.53 -1.51
C LYS A 161 -17.34 11.50 -0.82
N ASP A 162 -16.75 10.36 -0.46
CA ASP A 162 -17.51 9.23 0.06
C ASP A 162 -17.90 9.45 1.54
N PHE A 163 -17.05 10.12 2.32
CA PHE A 163 -17.32 10.47 3.72
C PHE A 163 -18.53 11.42 3.87
N LEU A 164 -18.69 12.39 2.97
CA LEU A 164 -19.83 13.33 3.01
C LEU A 164 -21.00 12.92 2.10
N GLY A 165 -20.86 11.82 1.35
CA GLY A 165 -21.87 11.37 0.39
C GLY A 165 -22.08 12.32 -0.80
N LEU A 166 -21.02 13.01 -1.26
CA LEU A 166 -21.10 14.00 -2.34
C LEU A 166 -21.34 13.35 -3.69
N THR A 167 -22.22 13.93 -4.49
CA THR A 167 -22.46 13.50 -5.87
C THR A 167 -21.54 14.25 -6.83
N VAL A 168 -20.51 13.55 -7.31
CA VAL A 168 -19.59 14.04 -8.36
C VAL A 168 -19.58 13.00 -9.48
N GLU A 169 -20.15 13.34 -10.64
CA GLU A 169 -20.29 12.40 -11.78
C GLU A 169 -18.93 11.93 -12.31
N ARG A 170 -17.98 12.86 -12.47
CA ARG A 170 -16.62 12.55 -12.92
C ARG A 170 -15.61 13.37 -12.12
N MET A 171 -14.73 12.67 -11.42
CA MET A 171 -13.65 13.30 -10.68
C MET A 171 -12.58 13.80 -11.68
N PRO A 172 -12.18 15.09 -11.63
CA PRO A 172 -11.12 15.61 -12.49
C PRO A 172 -9.78 14.90 -12.27
N GLU A 173 -8.86 14.97 -13.24
CA GLU A 173 -7.55 14.33 -13.11
C GLU A 173 -6.60 15.15 -12.23
N HIS A 174 -6.63 16.48 -12.34
CA HIS A 174 -5.74 17.38 -11.62
C HIS A 174 -6.22 17.65 -10.19
N PHE A 175 -5.28 17.66 -9.23
CA PHE A 175 -5.60 17.82 -7.81
C PHE A 175 -6.38 19.11 -7.48
N ALA A 176 -5.97 20.25 -8.04
CA ALA A 176 -6.66 21.53 -7.80
C ALA A 176 -8.10 21.51 -8.30
N GLU A 177 -8.34 20.90 -9.46
CA GLU A 177 -9.69 20.73 -10.02
C GLU A 177 -10.53 19.76 -9.19
N ARG A 178 -9.92 18.69 -8.64
CA ARG A 178 -10.60 17.79 -7.70
C ARG A 178 -11.10 18.53 -6.47
N VAL A 179 -10.25 19.34 -5.85
CA VAL A 179 -10.65 20.17 -4.70
C VAL A 179 -11.77 21.12 -5.09
N GLY A 180 -11.65 21.81 -6.23
CA GLY A 180 -12.69 22.70 -6.73
C GLY A 180 -14.02 22.00 -7.05
N ALA A 181 -13.98 20.74 -7.52
CA ALA A 181 -15.17 19.93 -7.77
C ALA A 181 -15.84 19.50 -6.45
N LEU A 182 -15.06 19.09 -5.45
CA LEU A 182 -15.57 18.76 -4.12
C LEU A 182 -16.22 19.97 -3.45
N CYS A 183 -15.59 21.16 -3.51
CA CYS A 183 -16.15 22.39 -2.98
C CYS A 183 -17.50 22.75 -3.64
N ARG A 184 -17.61 22.59 -4.97
CA ARG A 184 -18.87 22.81 -5.70
C ARG A 184 -19.94 21.78 -5.37
N ALA A 185 -19.54 20.56 -5.03
CA ALA A 185 -20.45 19.49 -4.67
C ALA A 185 -20.90 19.53 -3.20
N LEU A 186 -20.30 20.36 -2.34
CA LEU A 186 -20.69 20.48 -0.91
C LEU A 186 -22.20 20.62 -0.65
N PRO A 187 -22.99 21.36 -1.47
CA PRO A 187 -24.44 21.45 -1.28
C PRO A 187 -25.19 20.11 -1.45
N THR A 188 -24.56 19.12 -2.09
CA THR A 188 -25.13 17.77 -2.30
C THR A 188 -24.84 16.81 -1.15
N ALA A 189 -24.19 17.29 -0.08
CA ALA A 189 -23.83 16.47 1.07
C ALA A 189 -25.06 15.81 1.71
N ARG A 190 -24.90 14.53 2.06
CA ARG A 190 -25.93 13.72 2.71
C ARG A 190 -25.53 13.49 4.16
N TRP A 191 -26.35 13.98 5.08
CA TRP A 191 -26.06 13.88 6.52
C TRP A 191 -26.00 12.41 6.98
N GLN A 192 -26.73 11.51 6.31
CA GLN A 192 -26.74 10.08 6.62
C GLN A 192 -25.35 9.45 6.37
N GLU A 193 -24.75 9.73 5.22
CA GLU A 193 -23.41 9.24 4.87
C GLU A 193 -22.35 9.83 5.81
N ALA A 194 -22.46 11.14 6.10
CA ALA A 194 -21.59 11.80 7.07
C ALA A 194 -21.71 11.22 8.48
N ALA A 195 -22.92 10.85 8.91
CA ALA A 195 -23.14 10.22 10.21
C ALA A 195 -22.53 8.81 10.28
N VAL A 196 -22.71 8.01 9.23
CA VAL A 196 -22.08 6.68 9.12
C VAL A 196 -20.56 6.82 9.10
N GLY A 197 -20.01 7.69 8.26
CA GLY A 197 -18.57 7.96 8.19
C GLY A 197 -17.99 8.42 9.53
N ALA A 198 -18.66 9.35 10.22
CA ALA A 198 -18.25 9.82 11.54
C ALA A 198 -18.31 8.72 12.60
N PHE A 199 -19.35 7.87 12.58
CA PHE A 199 -19.47 6.73 13.47
C PHE A 199 -18.37 5.69 13.21
N THR A 200 -18.13 5.30 11.97
CA THR A 200 -17.04 4.41 11.56
C THR A 200 -15.69 4.98 11.99
N LEU A 201 -15.45 6.28 11.81
CA LEU A 201 -14.21 6.93 12.27
C LEU A 201 -14.07 6.90 13.79
N ALA A 202 -15.16 7.15 14.52
CA ALA A 202 -15.18 7.08 15.98
C ALA A 202 -14.88 5.65 16.48
N VAL A 203 -15.45 4.62 15.83
CA VAL A 203 -15.15 3.22 16.12
C VAL A 203 -13.69 2.91 15.81
N LEU A 204 -13.18 3.30 14.64
CA LEU A 204 -11.78 3.09 14.26
C LEU A 204 -10.80 3.67 15.29
N LEU A 205 -11.04 4.90 15.74
CA LEU A 205 -10.18 5.58 16.71
C LEU A 205 -10.38 5.06 18.14
N GLY A 206 -11.62 4.80 18.55
CA GLY A 206 -11.97 4.34 19.90
C GLY A 206 -11.57 2.88 20.16
N TRP A 207 -11.80 2.00 19.18
CA TRP A 207 -11.58 0.55 19.33
C TRP A 207 -10.12 0.19 19.57
N THR A 208 -9.19 0.95 18.96
CA THR A 208 -7.74 0.77 19.20
C THR A 208 -7.32 1.01 20.66
N ARG A 209 -8.14 1.73 21.44
CA ARG A 209 -7.93 1.91 22.89
C ARG A 209 -8.51 0.79 23.74
N VAL A 210 -9.50 0.05 23.24
CA VAL A 210 -10.16 -1.05 23.95
C VAL A 210 -9.37 -2.35 23.82
N THR A 211 -8.99 -2.71 22.59
CA THR A 211 -8.20 -3.92 22.33
C THR A 211 -7.26 -3.75 21.16
N ARG A 212 -6.06 -4.33 21.28
CA ARG A 212 -5.09 -4.42 20.18
C ARG A 212 -5.13 -5.76 19.45
N ARG A 213 -5.95 -6.71 19.92
CA ARG A 213 -6.02 -8.07 19.36
C ARG A 213 -6.89 -8.15 18.11
N VAL A 214 -7.97 -7.38 18.08
CA VAL A 214 -8.90 -7.33 16.93
C VAL A 214 -8.66 -6.02 16.18
N PRO A 215 -8.32 -6.06 14.88
CA PRO A 215 -8.12 -4.85 14.08
C PRO A 215 -9.40 -4.01 14.01
N ALA A 216 -9.30 -2.71 14.22
CA ALA A 216 -10.46 -1.82 14.23
C ALA A 216 -11.20 -1.79 12.87
N ALA A 217 -10.47 -1.94 11.77
CA ALA A 217 -11.03 -1.98 10.41
C ALA A 217 -11.94 -3.19 10.11
N LEU A 218 -11.94 -4.21 10.98
CA LEU A 218 -12.87 -5.35 10.89
C LEU A 218 -14.18 -5.11 11.64
N VAL A 219 -14.17 -4.17 12.59
CA VAL A 219 -15.29 -3.92 13.51
C VAL A 219 -16.10 -2.70 13.07
N ALA A 220 -15.42 -1.72 12.48
CA ALA A 220 -16.00 -0.47 11.98
C ALA A 220 -16.61 -0.64 10.59
#